data_AF-A0A9D1NFP6-F1
#
_entry.id   AF-A0A9D1NFP6-F1
#
_cell.length_a   1.000
_cell.length_b   1.000
_cell.length_c   1.000
_cell.angle_alpha   90.00
_cell.angle_beta   90.00
_cell.angle_gamma   90.00
#
_symmetry.space_group_name_H-M   'P 1'
#
loop_
_entity.id
_entity.type
_entity.pdbx_description
1 polymer ?
#
loop_
_entity_poly.entity_id
_entity_poly.type
_entity_poly.pdbx_seq_one_letter_code
_entity_poly.pdbx_strand_id
1 'polypeptide(L)'
;MMKKSIAAICACAMLAAGAVGASAQAFTPSSWAQPIITMANTYNIIPVDTQEKSYTQPITRQEFSHYAVTLYNAMMGTAVPQTAQSHFTDTDDIYVLYAADLGLITGRGDGTFAPDDAITRQEMASIITRLLAACGIDTSVSGQDVVDELAAYEDADGVRSWAINPVVFCLKNGLIKGISNHELWPDAQTTREQAIVIIYRCFDAFATEEQKANCMGPLGNTDAADYENLNATVTGDGSLLSYQDRTLNIAFPAAAGASAYQIGIYLDSSNFWYSDEDVYVKTITSNTNSFSFENVRIGKEYKILVTPDSGAPMTIFAYVKPVYTLEEKELRVFGGTSLDSKEAADSAMQEIEVNVWRVNQNGEKYASTAWLTVHKSIAAITKAAFEEIFNGKEQFPIKDVGAYAWRDTMSSGRYSHHNYGTAIDINSNENYCLYKDGSYIGSFWLPQENIYSIAPDSEVISIFSKYGFVWGGDEWSNPKDYMHFSYLEL
;
A
#
# COMPACT_ATOMS: atom_id res chain seq x y z
N MET A 1 16.01 -64.57 -33.28
CA MET A 1 16.51 -63.22 -32.95
C MET A 1 16.58 -63.16 -31.42
N MET A 2 17.74 -63.16 -30.75
CA MET A 2 18.63 -62.00 -30.55
C MET A 2 17.85 -60.75 -30.06
N LYS A 3 18.06 -60.16 -28.87
CA LYS A 3 19.21 -60.21 -27.94
C LYS A 3 18.81 -60.06 -26.44
N LYS A 4 19.49 -60.85 -25.61
CA LYS A 4 20.18 -60.52 -24.33
C LYS A 4 19.42 -59.83 -23.17
N SER A 5 19.35 -60.58 -22.06
CA SER A 5 19.15 -60.11 -20.69
C SER A 5 20.34 -59.30 -20.15
N ILE A 6 20.07 -58.39 -19.21
CA ILE A 6 20.95 -58.11 -18.06
C ILE A 6 20.05 -58.02 -16.82
N ALA A 7 20.39 -58.80 -15.80
CA ALA A 7 19.94 -58.59 -14.43
C ALA A 7 21.16 -58.19 -13.59
N ALA A 8 20.98 -57.26 -12.66
CA ALA A 8 21.95 -56.94 -11.63
C ALA A 8 21.20 -56.60 -10.33
N ILE A 9 21.73 -57.09 -9.21
CA ILE A 9 21.08 -57.11 -7.89
C ILE A 9 21.82 -56.15 -6.95
N CYS A 10 21.06 -55.54 -6.02
CA CYS A 10 21.43 -54.87 -4.77
C CYS A 10 22.87 -54.34 -4.55
N ALA A 11 22.95 -53.07 -4.15
CA ALA A 11 23.79 -52.66 -3.03
C ALA A 11 23.08 -51.55 -2.23
N CYS A 12 22.91 -51.75 -0.93
CA CYS A 12 22.50 -50.67 -0.03
C CYS A 12 23.68 -49.73 0.20
N ALA A 13 23.48 -48.43 0.03
CA ALA A 13 24.37 -47.40 0.55
C ALA A 13 23.52 -46.36 1.28
N MET A 14 23.36 -46.53 2.60
CA MET A 14 22.95 -45.42 3.45
C MET A 14 24.10 -44.42 3.52
N LEU A 15 23.91 -43.24 2.94
CA LEU A 15 24.68 -42.05 3.30
C LEU A 15 23.68 -40.92 3.54
N ALA A 16 23.42 -40.66 4.81
CA ALA A 16 22.72 -39.46 5.24
C ALA A 16 23.70 -38.28 5.22
N ALA A 17 23.44 -37.28 4.37
CA ALA A 17 24.02 -35.95 4.47
C ALA A 17 23.18 -34.94 3.68
N GLY A 18 22.78 -33.83 4.32
CA GLY A 18 22.28 -32.64 3.63
C GLY A 18 20.78 -32.59 3.33
N ALA A 19 19.97 -32.32 4.34
CA ALA A 19 18.70 -31.62 4.11
C ALA A 19 19.03 -30.14 3.81
N VAL A 20 18.99 -29.74 2.54
CA VAL A 20 19.13 -28.35 2.10
C VAL A 20 18.19 -28.09 0.91
N GLY A 21 17.34 -27.07 1.01
CA GLY A 21 16.68 -26.48 -0.16
C GLY A 21 15.23 -26.88 -0.45
N ALA A 22 14.34 -26.88 0.53
CA ALA A 22 12.89 -26.87 0.31
C ALA A 22 12.25 -25.67 1.02
N SER A 23 12.27 -24.49 0.39
CA SER A 23 11.56 -23.29 0.89
C SER A 23 11.36 -22.16 -0.14
N ALA A 24 12.26 -21.97 -1.10
CA ALA A 24 12.27 -20.75 -1.93
C ALA A 24 11.14 -20.64 -2.98
N GLN A 25 10.55 -21.75 -3.43
CA GLN A 25 9.66 -21.76 -4.61
C GLN A 25 8.16 -21.74 -4.28
N ALA A 26 7.79 -21.83 -2.99
CA ALA A 26 6.39 -21.82 -2.58
C ALA A 26 5.77 -20.41 -2.54
N PHE A 27 6.58 -19.39 -2.20
CA PHE A 27 6.16 -18.01 -1.96
C PHE A 27 6.28 -17.09 -3.19
N THR A 28 6.65 -17.62 -4.35
CA THR A 28 6.67 -16.86 -5.61
C THR A 28 5.40 -17.16 -6.40
N PRO A 29 4.61 -16.15 -6.81
CA PRO A 29 3.46 -16.38 -7.67
C PRO A 29 3.90 -16.69 -9.10
N SER A 30 2.98 -17.25 -9.89
CA SER A 30 3.16 -17.39 -11.33
C SER A 30 3.39 -16.02 -11.98
N SER A 31 4.23 -15.95 -13.01
CA SER A 31 4.59 -14.69 -13.70
C SER A 31 3.39 -13.93 -14.28
N TRP A 32 2.32 -14.63 -14.65
CA TRP A 32 1.06 -14.02 -15.12
C TRP A 32 0.25 -13.35 -14.00
N ALA A 33 0.43 -13.77 -12.75
CA ALA A 33 -0.28 -13.26 -11.58
C ALA A 33 0.53 -12.18 -10.84
N GLN A 34 1.87 -12.27 -10.85
CA GLN A 34 2.80 -11.35 -10.21
C GLN A 34 2.43 -9.86 -10.33
N PRO A 35 2.20 -9.27 -11.52
CA PRO A 35 1.89 -7.84 -11.62
C PRO A 35 0.56 -7.47 -10.94
N ILE A 36 -0.43 -8.36 -11.00
CA ILE A 36 -1.74 -8.13 -10.39
C ILE A 36 -1.67 -8.31 -8.86
N ILE A 37 -0.87 -9.26 -8.37
CA ILE A 37 -0.61 -9.44 -6.94
C ILE A 37 0.12 -8.24 -6.36
N THR A 38 1.11 -7.67 -7.07
CA THR A 38 1.76 -6.42 -6.65
C THR A 38 0.78 -5.25 -6.61
N MET A 39 -0.14 -5.14 -7.58
CA MET A 39 -1.20 -4.12 -7.53
C MET A 39 -2.19 -4.36 -6.38
N ALA A 40 -2.56 -5.60 -6.08
CA ALA A 40 -3.41 -5.95 -4.95
C ALA A 40 -2.74 -5.62 -3.58
N ASN A 41 -1.44 -5.87 -3.45
CA ASN A 41 -0.64 -5.41 -2.29
C ASN A 41 -0.57 -3.88 -2.22
N THR A 42 -0.43 -3.19 -3.36
CA THR A 42 -0.41 -1.72 -3.44
C THR A 42 -1.72 -1.09 -2.94
N TYR A 43 -2.85 -1.77 -3.14
CA TYR A 43 -4.16 -1.40 -2.61
C TYR A 43 -4.47 -2.06 -1.25
N ASN A 44 -3.53 -2.75 -0.61
CA ASN A 44 -3.75 -3.46 0.66
C ASN A 44 -4.97 -4.41 0.68
N ILE A 45 -5.43 -4.91 -0.47
CA ILE A 45 -6.62 -5.77 -0.60
C ILE A 45 -6.29 -7.27 -0.49
N ILE A 46 -5.14 -7.62 0.10
CA ILE A 46 -4.73 -9.00 0.42
C ILE A 46 -4.68 -9.16 1.95
N PRO A 47 -5.50 -10.06 2.55
CA PRO A 47 -5.47 -10.34 3.97
C PRO A 47 -4.08 -10.81 4.43
N VAL A 48 -3.58 -10.20 5.50
CA VAL A 48 -2.21 -10.39 6.01
C VAL A 48 -1.91 -11.86 6.32
N ASP A 49 -2.86 -12.58 6.90
CA ASP A 49 -2.74 -14.00 7.27
C ASP A 49 -2.61 -14.95 6.06
N THR A 50 -2.73 -14.43 4.84
CA THR A 50 -2.59 -15.18 3.59
C THR A 50 -1.31 -14.87 2.81
N GLN A 51 -0.53 -13.86 3.23
CA GLN A 51 0.67 -13.41 2.51
C GLN A 51 1.87 -14.37 2.66
N GLU A 52 1.95 -15.10 3.78
CA GLU A 52 2.94 -16.17 4.01
C GLU A 52 2.44 -17.56 3.54
N LYS A 53 1.61 -17.61 2.49
CA LYS A 53 1.05 -18.87 1.97
C LYS A 53 1.30 -19.03 0.48
N SER A 54 1.37 -20.28 0.01
CA SER A 54 1.81 -20.55 -1.35
C SER A 54 0.78 -20.14 -2.40
N TYR A 55 1.15 -19.23 -3.30
CA TYR A 55 0.28 -18.65 -4.32
C TYR A 55 -0.38 -19.68 -5.24
N THR A 56 0.33 -20.76 -5.57
CA THR A 56 -0.13 -21.80 -6.52
C THR A 56 -0.98 -22.90 -5.89
N GLN A 57 -1.11 -22.93 -4.56
CA GLN A 57 -1.97 -23.90 -3.87
C GLN A 57 -3.44 -23.46 -3.87
N PRO A 58 -4.39 -24.40 -3.76
CA PRO A 58 -5.80 -24.08 -3.54
C PRO A 58 -6.00 -23.15 -2.34
N ILE A 59 -7.00 -22.26 -2.45
CA ILE A 59 -7.46 -21.40 -1.36
C ILE A 59 -8.67 -22.04 -0.66
N THR A 60 -8.71 -21.99 0.67
CA THR A 60 -9.84 -22.55 1.43
C THR A 60 -11.04 -21.60 1.48
N ARG A 61 -12.21 -22.11 1.89
CA ARG A 61 -13.42 -21.32 2.10
C ARG A 61 -13.26 -20.28 3.21
N GLN A 62 -12.54 -20.59 4.29
CA GLN A 62 -12.20 -19.61 5.32
C GLN A 62 -11.31 -18.51 4.75
N GLU A 63 -10.19 -18.86 4.12
CA GLU A 63 -9.28 -17.87 3.53
C GLU A 63 -9.99 -16.97 2.51
N PHE A 64 -10.81 -17.52 1.62
CA PHE A 64 -11.56 -16.71 0.67
C PHE A 64 -12.60 -15.80 1.34
N SER A 65 -13.09 -16.15 2.54
CA SER A 65 -13.95 -15.26 3.35
C SER A 65 -13.17 -14.05 3.89
N HIS A 66 -11.90 -14.22 4.24
CA HIS A 66 -11.02 -13.09 4.61
C HIS A 66 -10.87 -12.14 3.42
N TYR A 67 -10.53 -12.67 2.24
CA TYR A 67 -10.44 -11.86 1.00
C TYR A 67 -11.74 -11.13 0.68
N ALA A 68 -12.89 -11.79 0.85
CA ALA A 68 -14.20 -11.19 0.62
C ALA A 68 -14.49 -10.03 1.59
N VAL A 69 -14.19 -10.17 2.88
CA VAL A 69 -14.40 -9.12 3.88
C VAL A 69 -13.39 -7.98 3.72
N THR A 70 -12.12 -8.26 3.45
CA THR A 70 -11.11 -7.24 3.14
C THR A 70 -11.50 -6.42 1.90
N LEU A 71 -11.96 -7.07 0.83
CA LEU A 71 -12.46 -6.37 -0.35
C LEU A 71 -13.75 -5.59 -0.05
N TYR A 72 -14.68 -6.13 0.74
CA TYR A 72 -15.88 -5.39 1.17
C TYR A 72 -15.51 -4.11 1.95
N ASN A 73 -14.61 -4.20 2.92
CA ASN A 73 -14.13 -3.04 3.69
C ASN A 73 -13.49 -1.97 2.78
N ALA A 74 -12.69 -2.40 1.80
CA ALA A 74 -12.08 -1.51 0.80
C ALA A 74 -13.14 -0.84 -0.11
N MET A 75 -14.13 -1.62 -0.56
CA MET A 75 -15.26 -1.17 -1.39
C MET A 75 -16.28 -0.30 -0.64
N MET A 76 -16.32 -0.34 0.69
CA MET A 76 -17.25 0.44 1.53
C MET A 76 -16.57 1.60 2.26
N GLY A 77 -15.23 1.70 2.22
CA GLY A 77 -14.45 2.72 2.93
C GLY A 77 -14.59 2.67 4.47
N THR A 78 -15.16 1.60 5.01
CA THR A 78 -15.49 1.44 6.44
C THR A 78 -15.36 -0.02 6.86
N ALA A 79 -14.97 -0.28 8.11
CA ALA A 79 -14.89 -1.64 8.65
C ALA A 79 -16.28 -2.22 8.94
N VAL A 80 -16.42 -3.54 8.82
CA VAL A 80 -17.56 -4.27 9.42
C VAL A 80 -17.60 -3.99 10.94
N PRO A 81 -18.78 -3.68 11.52
CA PRO A 81 -18.90 -3.48 12.98
C PRO A 81 -18.45 -4.72 13.77
N GLN A 82 -17.70 -4.51 14.87
CA GLN A 82 -17.06 -5.57 15.67
C GLN A 82 -18.00 -6.59 16.37
N THR A 83 -19.31 -6.57 16.10
CA THR A 83 -20.27 -7.54 16.65
C THR A 83 -20.72 -8.51 15.56
N ALA A 84 -20.08 -9.68 15.50
CA ALA A 84 -20.49 -10.78 14.63
C ALA A 84 -21.23 -11.88 15.41
N GLN A 85 -22.15 -12.59 14.77
CA GLN A 85 -22.86 -13.74 15.36
C GLN A 85 -22.28 -15.07 14.88
N SER A 86 -22.31 -16.10 15.74
CA SER A 86 -21.92 -17.46 15.36
C SER A 86 -23.03 -18.11 14.53
N HIS A 87 -22.73 -18.42 13.27
CA HIS A 87 -23.66 -19.01 12.30
C HIS A 87 -23.46 -20.51 12.05
N PHE A 88 -22.29 -21.04 12.40
CA PHE A 88 -21.83 -22.38 12.02
C PHE A 88 -21.26 -23.15 13.21
N THR A 89 -21.35 -24.48 13.20
CA THR A 89 -20.92 -25.33 14.33
C THR A 89 -19.44 -25.73 14.30
N ASP A 90 -18.74 -25.44 13.21
CA ASP A 90 -17.41 -25.95 12.87
C ASP A 90 -16.35 -24.84 12.67
N THR A 91 -16.70 -23.57 12.89
CA THR A 91 -15.76 -22.44 12.90
C THR A 91 -16.29 -21.26 13.71
N ASP A 92 -15.38 -20.61 14.44
CA ASP A 92 -15.56 -19.35 15.16
C ASP A 92 -14.70 -18.21 14.56
N ASP A 93 -14.15 -18.42 13.36
CA ASP A 93 -13.33 -17.43 12.66
C ASP A 93 -14.11 -16.15 12.37
N ILE A 94 -13.56 -15.01 12.82
CA ILE A 94 -14.27 -13.73 12.81
C ILE A 94 -14.58 -13.22 11.40
N TYR A 95 -13.74 -13.52 10.40
CA TYR A 95 -13.99 -13.15 9.01
C TYR A 95 -15.08 -14.01 8.38
N VAL A 96 -15.16 -15.29 8.75
CA VAL A 96 -16.31 -16.14 8.39
C VAL A 96 -17.59 -15.60 9.02
N LEU A 97 -17.57 -15.18 10.30
CA LEU A 97 -18.75 -14.61 10.94
C LEU A 97 -19.20 -13.30 10.27
N TYR A 98 -18.28 -12.36 10.02
CA TYR A 98 -18.57 -11.13 9.28
C TYR A 98 -19.11 -11.41 7.87
N ALA A 99 -18.50 -12.33 7.13
CA ALA A 99 -18.95 -12.69 5.79
C ALA A 99 -20.36 -13.31 5.78
N ALA A 100 -20.75 -14.02 6.86
CA ALA A 100 -22.08 -14.57 7.03
C ALA A 100 -23.12 -13.50 7.42
N ASP A 101 -22.79 -12.61 8.36
CA ASP A 101 -23.67 -11.49 8.76
C ASP A 101 -23.93 -10.51 7.61
N LEU A 102 -22.92 -10.29 6.75
CA LEU A 102 -23.05 -9.51 5.51
C LEU A 102 -23.76 -10.27 4.36
N GLY A 103 -24.04 -11.56 4.52
CA GLY A 103 -24.67 -12.40 3.49
C GLY A 103 -23.79 -12.76 2.29
N LEU A 104 -22.45 -12.61 2.41
CA LEU A 104 -21.48 -12.92 1.34
C LEU A 104 -21.36 -14.44 1.13
N ILE A 105 -21.36 -15.19 2.24
CA ILE A 105 -21.20 -16.64 2.27
C ILE A 105 -22.45 -17.35 2.78
N THR A 106 -22.47 -18.67 2.56
CA THR A 106 -23.48 -19.59 3.10
C THR A 106 -22.80 -20.90 3.50
N GLY A 107 -23.36 -21.58 4.52
CA GLY A 107 -22.92 -22.89 4.96
C GLY A 107 -23.33 -24.02 4.01
N ARG A 108 -22.93 -25.26 4.33
CA ARG A 108 -23.24 -26.47 3.54
C ARG A 108 -24.70 -26.94 3.64
N GLY A 109 -25.49 -26.36 4.54
CA GLY A 109 -26.92 -26.62 4.73
C GLY A 109 -27.27 -27.58 5.88
N ASP A 110 -26.27 -28.14 6.55
CA ASP A 110 -26.36 -29.02 7.72
C ASP A 110 -25.96 -28.35 9.04
N GLY A 111 -25.65 -27.05 9.00
CA GLY A 111 -25.12 -26.27 10.12
C GLY A 111 -23.60 -26.04 10.06
N THR A 112 -22.90 -26.64 9.10
CA THR A 112 -21.45 -26.46 8.91
C THR A 112 -21.11 -25.41 7.86
N PHE A 113 -19.91 -24.83 7.95
CA PHE A 113 -19.29 -23.99 6.93
C PHE A 113 -18.31 -24.74 6.04
N ALA A 114 -17.62 -25.75 6.58
CA ALA A 114 -16.43 -26.40 6.04
C ALA A 114 -15.30 -25.39 5.75
N PRO A 115 -14.60 -24.87 6.78
CA PRO A 115 -13.57 -23.83 6.62
C PRO A 115 -12.35 -24.25 5.79
N ASP A 116 -11.90 -25.50 5.96
CA ASP A 116 -10.69 -26.06 5.33
C ASP A 116 -10.91 -26.56 3.89
N ASP A 117 -12.16 -26.68 3.45
CA ASP A 117 -12.50 -27.09 2.08
C ASP A 117 -11.96 -26.06 1.08
N ALA A 118 -11.28 -26.54 0.04
CA ALA A 118 -10.87 -25.69 -1.08
C ALA A 118 -12.09 -25.20 -1.87
N ILE A 119 -12.10 -23.92 -2.27
CA ILE A 119 -13.22 -23.32 -2.99
C ILE A 119 -13.19 -23.64 -4.49
N THR A 120 -14.34 -24.04 -5.05
CA THR A 120 -14.51 -24.19 -6.50
C THR A 120 -14.69 -22.85 -7.20
N ARG A 121 -14.37 -22.79 -8.50
CA ARG A 121 -14.50 -21.57 -9.31
C ARG A 121 -15.94 -21.00 -9.32
N GLN A 122 -16.96 -21.87 -9.32
CA GLN A 122 -18.35 -21.44 -9.31
C GLN A 122 -18.87 -21.01 -7.91
N GLU A 123 -18.34 -21.58 -6.83
CA GLU A 123 -18.57 -21.07 -5.47
C GLU A 123 -17.94 -19.68 -5.28
N MET A 124 -16.69 -19.50 -5.73
CA MET A 124 -15.98 -18.23 -5.69
C MET A 124 -16.78 -17.13 -6.43
N ALA A 125 -17.23 -17.41 -7.67
CA ALA A 125 -18.08 -16.50 -8.42
C ALA A 125 -19.30 -16.08 -7.60
N SER A 126 -19.97 -17.04 -6.96
CA SER A 126 -21.17 -16.80 -6.15
C SER A 126 -20.93 -15.94 -4.90
N ILE A 127 -19.77 -16.04 -4.26
CA ILE A 127 -19.40 -15.16 -3.14
C ILE A 127 -19.10 -13.74 -3.65
N ILE A 128 -18.37 -13.61 -4.76
CA ILE A 128 -18.05 -12.31 -5.39
C ILE A 128 -19.32 -11.57 -5.79
N THR A 129 -20.29 -12.25 -6.41
CA THR A 129 -21.55 -11.61 -6.81
C THR A 129 -22.36 -11.14 -5.60
N ARG A 130 -22.36 -11.89 -4.48
CA ARG A 130 -22.99 -11.42 -3.22
C ARG A 130 -22.25 -10.25 -2.59
N LEU A 131 -20.91 -10.25 -2.61
CA LEU A 131 -20.07 -9.14 -2.16
C LEU A 131 -20.40 -7.86 -2.94
N LEU A 132 -20.36 -7.91 -4.26
CA LEU A 132 -20.63 -6.72 -5.09
C LEU A 132 -22.07 -6.22 -4.89
N ALA A 133 -23.05 -7.13 -4.74
CA ALA A 133 -24.42 -6.76 -4.38
C ALA A 133 -24.52 -6.10 -2.98
N ALA A 134 -23.77 -6.59 -1.98
CA ALA A 134 -23.70 -6.01 -0.65
C ALA A 134 -23.04 -4.61 -0.66
N CYS A 135 -22.10 -4.37 -1.59
CA CYS A 135 -21.54 -3.04 -1.88
C CYS A 135 -22.47 -2.14 -2.73
N GLY A 136 -23.70 -2.58 -3.03
CA GLY A 136 -24.68 -1.80 -3.81
C GLY A 136 -24.51 -1.82 -5.32
N ILE A 137 -23.63 -2.69 -5.87
CA ILE A 137 -23.48 -2.89 -7.32
C ILE A 137 -24.65 -3.72 -7.86
N ASP A 138 -25.23 -3.29 -8.98
CA ASP A 138 -26.22 -4.10 -9.70
C ASP A 138 -25.53 -5.34 -10.31
N THR A 139 -25.87 -6.51 -9.78
CA THR A 139 -25.35 -7.81 -10.21
C THR A 139 -26.37 -8.61 -11.03
N SER A 140 -27.42 -7.96 -11.53
CA SER A 140 -28.42 -8.59 -12.38
C SER A 140 -27.84 -9.06 -13.72
N VAL A 141 -28.39 -10.16 -14.22
CA VAL A 141 -27.99 -10.84 -15.45
C VAL A 141 -29.26 -11.12 -16.25
N SER A 142 -29.27 -10.72 -17.52
CA SER A 142 -30.40 -10.98 -18.41
C SER A 142 -30.33 -12.39 -18.99
N GLY A 143 -31.46 -12.93 -19.46
CA GLY A 143 -31.47 -14.23 -20.14
C GLY A 143 -30.64 -14.25 -21.43
N GLN A 144 -30.37 -13.11 -22.06
CA GLN A 144 -29.50 -13.00 -23.22
C GLN A 144 -28.02 -13.09 -22.83
N ASP A 145 -27.62 -12.44 -21.73
CA ASP A 145 -26.25 -12.54 -21.19
C ASP A 145 -25.87 -13.99 -20.90
N VAL A 146 -26.81 -14.79 -20.36
CA VAL A 146 -26.58 -16.23 -20.10
C VAL A 146 -26.32 -17.01 -21.39
N VAL A 147 -27.05 -16.69 -22.46
CA VAL A 147 -26.85 -17.33 -23.77
C VAL A 147 -25.50 -16.91 -24.37
N ASP A 148 -25.20 -15.61 -24.36
CA ASP A 148 -24.03 -15.07 -25.05
C ASP A 148 -22.72 -15.47 -24.35
N GLU A 149 -22.64 -15.36 -23.02
CA GLU A 149 -21.41 -15.66 -22.27
C GLU A 149 -21.14 -17.17 -22.15
N LEU A 150 -22.17 -18.03 -22.08
CA LEU A 150 -21.97 -19.48 -21.96
C LEU A 150 -21.81 -20.19 -23.31
N ALA A 151 -22.25 -19.61 -24.43
CA ALA A 151 -22.18 -20.25 -25.75
C ALA A 151 -20.76 -20.58 -26.23
N ALA A 152 -19.73 -19.94 -25.67
CA ALA A 152 -18.33 -20.20 -26.02
C ALA A 152 -17.73 -21.45 -25.35
N TYR A 153 -18.39 -21.97 -24.30
CA TYR A 153 -17.82 -22.96 -23.38
C TYR A 153 -18.50 -24.33 -23.51
N GLU A 154 -17.71 -25.36 -23.82
CA GLU A 154 -18.20 -26.73 -24.05
C GLU A 154 -18.66 -27.41 -22.74
N ASP A 155 -18.15 -26.96 -21.59
CA ASP A 155 -18.46 -27.47 -20.24
C ASP A 155 -19.43 -26.57 -19.45
N ALA A 156 -20.17 -25.70 -20.15
CA ALA A 156 -21.16 -24.81 -19.54
C ALA A 156 -22.30 -25.57 -18.81
N ASP A 157 -22.60 -26.81 -19.19
CA ASP A 157 -23.56 -27.68 -18.51
C ASP A 157 -23.08 -28.15 -17.11
N GLY A 158 -21.77 -28.05 -16.84
CA GLY A 158 -21.19 -28.23 -15.52
C GLY A 158 -21.52 -27.10 -14.53
N VAL A 159 -21.92 -25.91 -15.00
CA VAL A 159 -22.29 -24.79 -14.13
C VAL A 159 -23.60 -25.11 -13.43
N ARG A 160 -23.58 -25.19 -12.09
CA ARG A 160 -24.79 -25.51 -11.31
C ARG A 160 -25.81 -24.38 -11.44
N SER A 161 -27.09 -24.72 -11.36
CA SER A 161 -28.20 -23.76 -11.56
C SER A 161 -28.15 -22.52 -10.65
N TRP A 162 -27.64 -22.67 -9.42
CA TRP A 162 -27.43 -21.56 -8.48
C TRP A 162 -26.22 -20.67 -8.82
N ALA A 163 -25.29 -21.17 -9.63
CA ALA A 163 -24.06 -20.49 -10.04
C ALA A 163 -24.15 -19.85 -11.44
N ILE A 164 -25.18 -20.15 -12.25
CA ILE A 164 -25.32 -19.62 -13.62
C ILE A 164 -25.19 -18.10 -13.64
N ASN A 165 -26.05 -17.38 -12.90
CA ASN A 165 -26.02 -15.92 -12.88
C ASN A 165 -24.69 -15.37 -12.32
N PRO A 166 -24.16 -15.85 -11.19
CA PRO A 166 -22.83 -15.46 -10.72
C PRO A 166 -21.69 -15.65 -11.73
N VAL A 167 -21.60 -16.83 -12.37
CA VAL A 167 -20.56 -17.13 -13.36
C VAL A 167 -20.69 -16.22 -14.57
N VAL A 168 -21.91 -16.05 -15.10
CA VAL A 168 -22.18 -15.15 -16.25
C VAL A 168 -21.86 -13.70 -15.90
N PHE A 169 -22.24 -13.22 -14.71
CA PHE A 169 -21.86 -11.88 -14.25
C PHE A 169 -20.34 -11.71 -14.21
N CYS A 170 -19.61 -12.68 -13.65
CA CYS A 170 -18.15 -12.64 -13.57
C CYS A 170 -17.45 -12.74 -14.93
N LEU A 171 -18.03 -13.46 -15.91
CA LEU A 171 -17.51 -13.55 -17.28
C LEU A 171 -17.72 -12.23 -18.03
N LYS A 172 -18.97 -11.73 -18.06
CA LYS A 172 -19.38 -10.48 -18.72
C LYS A 172 -18.56 -9.26 -18.26
N ASN A 173 -18.23 -9.21 -16.96
CA ASN A 173 -17.42 -8.14 -16.37
C ASN A 173 -15.90 -8.45 -16.39
N GLY A 174 -15.46 -9.54 -17.03
CA GLY A 174 -14.05 -9.90 -17.17
C GLY A 174 -13.32 -10.30 -15.88
N LEU A 175 -14.07 -10.45 -14.77
CA LEU A 175 -13.56 -10.81 -13.45
C LEU A 175 -12.96 -12.22 -13.50
N ILE A 176 -13.77 -13.18 -13.97
CA ILE A 176 -13.36 -14.56 -14.26
C ILE A 176 -13.17 -14.70 -15.77
N LYS A 177 -12.25 -15.58 -16.16
CA LYS A 177 -12.07 -16.03 -17.56
C LYS A 177 -12.05 -17.55 -17.58
N GLY A 178 -12.38 -18.14 -18.74
CA GLY A 178 -12.14 -19.56 -18.99
C GLY A 178 -10.67 -19.94 -18.76
N ILE A 179 -10.43 -21.21 -18.47
CA ILE A 179 -9.07 -21.78 -18.40
C ILE A 179 -8.50 -21.96 -19.81
N SER A 180 -9.39 -22.22 -20.78
CA SER A 180 -9.13 -22.09 -22.21
C SER A 180 -10.21 -21.22 -22.86
N ASN A 181 -10.14 -21.01 -24.17
CA ASN A 181 -11.19 -20.32 -24.93
C ASN A 181 -12.53 -21.09 -24.96
N HIS A 182 -12.55 -22.36 -24.51
CA HIS A 182 -13.68 -23.27 -24.63
C HIS A 182 -14.04 -24.00 -23.33
N GLU A 183 -13.33 -23.74 -22.22
CA GLU A 183 -13.55 -24.42 -20.94
C GLU A 183 -13.55 -23.45 -19.74
N LEU A 184 -14.55 -23.58 -18.88
CA LEU A 184 -14.68 -22.83 -17.61
C LEU A 184 -14.07 -23.59 -16.42
N TRP A 185 -14.17 -24.91 -16.43
CA TRP A 185 -13.98 -25.85 -15.33
C TRP A 185 -14.66 -25.39 -14.03
N PRO A 186 -16.01 -25.36 -13.97
CA PRO A 186 -16.74 -24.73 -12.87
C PRO A 186 -16.53 -25.41 -11.51
N ASP A 187 -16.34 -26.73 -11.50
CA ASP A 187 -16.04 -27.54 -10.30
C ASP A 187 -14.54 -27.58 -9.92
N ALA A 188 -13.63 -26.99 -10.72
CA ALA A 188 -12.22 -27.00 -10.38
C ALA A 188 -11.91 -26.07 -9.20
N GLN A 189 -10.95 -26.48 -8.38
CA GLN A 189 -10.44 -25.68 -7.25
C GLN A 189 -9.74 -24.41 -7.75
N THR A 190 -9.88 -23.33 -6.99
CA THR A 190 -9.23 -22.05 -7.26
C THR A 190 -7.91 -21.93 -6.51
N THR A 191 -6.83 -21.49 -7.16
CA THR A 191 -5.57 -21.18 -6.48
C THR A 191 -5.59 -19.81 -5.79
N ARG A 192 -4.73 -19.60 -4.78
CA ARG A 192 -4.64 -18.32 -4.06
C ARG A 192 -4.28 -17.15 -4.99
N GLU A 193 -3.40 -17.35 -5.97
CA GLU A 193 -3.11 -16.34 -7.00
C GLU A 193 -4.31 -16.02 -7.91
N GLN A 194 -5.14 -17.01 -8.26
CA GLN A 194 -6.38 -16.77 -9.01
C GLN A 194 -7.38 -15.96 -8.18
N ALA A 195 -7.53 -16.27 -6.89
CA ALA A 195 -8.38 -15.52 -5.98
C ALA A 195 -7.94 -14.05 -5.86
N ILE A 196 -6.65 -13.79 -5.59
CA ILE A 196 -6.10 -12.42 -5.53
C ILE A 196 -6.36 -11.66 -6.83
N VAL A 197 -6.13 -12.30 -7.98
CA VAL A 197 -6.33 -11.69 -9.30
C VAL A 197 -7.79 -11.30 -9.53
N ILE A 198 -8.74 -12.08 -9.04
CA ILE A 198 -10.16 -11.80 -9.18
C ILE A 198 -10.60 -10.71 -8.18
N ILE A 199 -10.12 -10.76 -6.93
CA ILE A 199 -10.32 -9.71 -5.93
C ILE A 199 -9.83 -8.35 -6.45
N TYR A 200 -8.62 -8.31 -7.03
CA TYR A 200 -8.10 -7.12 -7.68
C TYR A 200 -9.00 -6.63 -8.81
N ARG A 201 -9.46 -7.51 -9.71
CA ARG A 201 -10.35 -7.11 -10.81
C ARG A 201 -11.69 -6.55 -10.33
N CYS A 202 -12.22 -7.10 -9.23
CA CYS A 202 -13.44 -6.56 -8.61
C CYS A 202 -13.19 -5.14 -8.08
N PHE A 203 -12.08 -4.95 -7.37
CA PHE A 203 -11.70 -3.64 -6.85
C PHE A 203 -11.45 -2.62 -7.96
N ASP A 204 -10.68 -2.98 -8.99
CA ASP A 204 -10.35 -2.07 -10.07
C ASP A 204 -11.56 -1.69 -10.94
N ALA A 205 -12.49 -2.63 -11.16
CA ALA A 205 -13.69 -2.41 -11.97
C ALA A 205 -14.79 -1.63 -11.23
N PHE A 206 -14.92 -1.77 -9.90
CA PHE A 206 -16.08 -1.26 -9.16
C PHE A 206 -15.75 -0.28 -8.02
N ALA A 207 -14.52 -0.20 -7.51
CA ALA A 207 -14.15 0.81 -6.52
C ALA A 207 -14.05 2.19 -7.16
N THR A 208 -14.51 3.19 -6.44
CA THR A 208 -14.30 4.61 -6.79
C THR A 208 -12.83 5.00 -6.62
N GLU A 209 -12.39 6.05 -7.30
CA GLU A 209 -11.01 6.57 -7.15
C GLU A 209 -10.69 7.03 -5.71
N GLU A 210 -11.72 7.43 -4.94
CA GLU A 210 -11.59 7.74 -3.51
C GLU A 210 -11.31 6.47 -2.68
N GLN A 211 -12.08 5.40 -2.90
CA GLN A 211 -11.85 4.11 -2.24
C GLN A 211 -10.47 3.53 -2.63
N LYS A 212 -10.10 3.61 -3.91
CA LYS A 212 -8.77 3.24 -4.41
C LYS A 212 -7.67 4.03 -3.68
N ALA A 213 -7.82 5.35 -3.52
CA ALA A 213 -6.86 6.18 -2.79
C ALA A 213 -6.80 5.88 -1.29
N ASN A 214 -7.93 5.69 -0.62
CA ASN A 214 -8.01 5.34 0.81
C ASN A 214 -7.30 4.02 1.12
N CYS A 215 -7.27 3.11 0.16
CA CYS A 215 -6.56 1.84 0.23
C CYS A 215 -5.05 1.94 -0.09
N MET A 216 -4.57 3.07 -0.64
CA MET A 216 -3.18 3.29 -1.05
C MET A 216 -2.38 4.16 -0.06
N GLY A 217 -2.04 3.57 1.09
CA GLY A 217 -1.15 4.15 2.11
C GLY A 217 -0.59 3.06 3.02
N PRO A 218 0.01 3.38 4.17
CA PRO A 218 0.05 2.46 5.30
C PRO A 218 -1.40 2.11 5.69
N LEU A 219 -1.85 0.94 5.21
CA LEU A 219 -3.07 0.22 5.56
C LEU A 219 -4.32 1.03 5.95
N GLY A 220 -5.07 1.42 4.92
CA GLY A 220 -6.50 1.57 5.06
C GLY A 220 -7.18 0.22 5.36
N ASN A 221 -7.51 -0.01 6.64
CA ASN A 221 -8.71 -0.74 7.08
C ASN A 221 -8.70 -2.30 7.12
N THR A 222 -7.64 -2.91 7.66
CA THR A 222 -7.70 -4.21 8.36
C THR A 222 -6.97 -4.10 9.70
N ASP A 223 -7.69 -4.15 10.83
CA ASP A 223 -7.19 -4.02 12.23
C ASP A 223 -5.89 -3.21 12.37
N ALA A 224 -5.98 -1.92 12.02
CA ALA A 224 -4.83 -1.02 11.82
C ALA A 224 -3.86 -0.94 13.02
N ALA A 225 -4.34 -1.22 14.23
CA ALA A 225 -3.56 -1.22 15.46
C ALA A 225 -2.37 -2.20 15.44
N ASP A 226 -2.46 -3.35 14.76
CA ASP A 226 -1.36 -4.33 14.79
C ASP A 226 -0.32 -4.09 13.68
N TYR A 227 -0.71 -3.59 12.51
CA TYR A 227 0.20 -3.50 11.36
C TYR A 227 0.94 -2.17 11.23
N GLU A 228 0.34 -1.04 11.64
CA GLU A 228 1.11 0.20 11.79
C GLU A 228 2.19 0.02 12.89
N ASN A 229 1.87 -0.74 13.95
CA ASN A 229 2.84 -1.17 14.97
C ASN A 229 3.94 -2.11 14.45
N LEU A 230 3.67 -2.97 13.45
CA LEU A 230 4.68 -3.86 12.85
C LEU A 230 5.74 -3.11 12.03
N ASN A 231 5.44 -1.90 11.54
CA ASN A 231 6.39 -1.07 10.78
C ASN A 231 7.11 -0.02 11.63
N ALA A 232 6.60 0.30 12.82
CA ALA A 232 7.22 1.21 13.76
C ALA A 232 8.13 0.45 14.74
N THR A 233 9.43 0.80 14.77
CA THR A 233 10.39 0.28 15.75
C THR A 233 10.76 1.38 16.73
N VAL A 234 10.67 1.10 18.03
CA VAL A 234 11.17 1.95 19.11
C VAL A 234 12.18 1.16 19.93
N THR A 235 13.37 1.72 20.14
CA THR A 235 14.48 1.09 20.88
C THR A 235 15.16 2.07 21.85
N GLY A 236 16.18 1.60 22.57
CA GLY A 236 16.82 2.35 23.66
C GLY A 236 15.99 2.27 24.93
N ASP A 237 15.81 3.40 25.61
CA ASP A 237 15.01 3.52 26.85
C ASP A 237 13.50 3.60 26.60
N GLY A 238 13.03 3.45 25.35
CA GLY A 238 11.64 3.62 24.96
C GLY A 238 10.93 2.33 24.58
N SER A 239 9.60 2.41 24.50
CA SER A 239 8.72 1.35 24.02
C SER A 239 7.58 1.95 23.22
N LEU A 240 7.20 1.29 22.12
CA LEU A 240 6.04 1.66 21.31
C LEU A 240 4.75 1.32 22.07
N LEU A 241 3.84 2.29 22.20
CA LEU A 241 2.46 2.07 22.63
C LEU A 241 1.55 1.89 21.42
N SER A 242 1.65 2.81 20.45
CA SER A 242 1.05 2.66 19.13
C SER A 242 1.74 3.56 18.10
N TYR A 243 1.68 3.18 16.83
CA TYR A 243 1.81 4.08 15.70
C TYR A 243 0.46 4.15 15.00
N GLN A 244 -0.10 5.34 14.83
CA GLN A 244 -1.35 5.54 14.06
C GLN A 244 -1.37 6.95 13.46
N ASP A 245 -1.84 7.12 12.22
CA ASP A 245 -2.06 8.43 11.60
C ASP A 245 -0.83 9.36 11.68
N ARG A 246 0.34 8.84 11.28
CA ARG A 246 1.67 9.49 11.42
C ARG A 246 2.06 9.89 12.86
N THR A 247 1.41 9.33 13.87
CA THR A 247 1.62 9.66 15.28
C THR A 247 2.19 8.48 16.05
N LEU A 248 3.45 8.62 16.50
CA LEU A 248 4.09 7.67 17.41
C LEU A 248 3.71 7.98 18.86
N ASN A 249 3.01 7.06 19.52
CA ASN A 249 2.79 7.07 20.96
C ASN A 249 3.86 6.21 21.63
N ILE A 250 4.70 6.82 22.46
CA ILE A 250 5.89 6.21 23.05
C ILE A 250 5.79 6.29 24.57
N ALA A 251 6.10 5.18 25.25
CA ALA A 251 6.30 5.12 26.70
C ALA A 251 7.78 4.93 27.04
N PHE A 252 8.17 5.43 28.21
CA PHE A 252 9.52 5.30 28.77
C PHE A 252 9.46 5.05 30.30
N PRO A 253 10.55 4.59 30.94
CA PRO A 253 10.61 4.42 32.39
C PRO A 253 10.38 5.72 33.16
N ALA A 254 9.60 5.66 34.25
CA ALA A 254 9.44 6.82 35.13
C ALA A 254 10.74 7.08 35.92
N ALA A 255 11.36 8.24 35.69
CA ALA A 255 12.52 8.69 36.47
C ALA A 255 12.14 8.98 37.94
N ALA A 256 13.01 8.59 38.88
CA ALA A 256 12.72 8.64 40.31
C ALA A 256 12.62 10.08 40.83
N GLY A 257 11.44 10.43 41.36
CA GLY A 257 11.15 11.78 41.87
C GLY A 257 10.82 12.81 40.79
N ALA A 258 10.73 12.40 39.52
CA ALA A 258 10.33 13.27 38.43
C ALA A 258 8.82 13.56 38.46
N SER A 259 8.44 14.77 38.05
CA SER A 259 7.06 15.21 37.86
C SER A 259 6.79 15.78 36.46
N ALA A 260 7.83 16.09 35.69
CA ALA A 260 7.76 16.59 34.34
C ALA A 260 8.95 16.12 33.49
N TYR A 261 8.75 15.99 32.18
CA TYR A 261 9.74 15.57 31.21
C TYR A 261 9.76 16.56 30.03
N GLN A 262 10.94 17.06 29.69
CA GLN A 262 11.20 17.73 28.40
C GLN A 262 11.75 16.71 27.41
N ILE A 263 11.11 16.61 26.25
CA ILE A 263 11.40 15.60 25.23
C ILE A 263 11.86 16.34 23.98
N GLY A 264 13.16 16.32 23.71
CA GLY A 264 13.73 16.84 22.48
C GLY A 264 13.74 15.76 21.39
N ILE A 265 13.10 16.04 20.26
CA ILE A 265 13.04 15.13 19.11
C ILE A 265 13.98 15.65 18.04
N TYR A 266 14.88 14.77 17.60
CA TYR A 266 15.86 15.07 16.58
C TYR A 266 15.80 14.01 15.48
N LEU A 267 16.03 14.44 14.25
CA LEU A 267 16.19 13.60 13.06
C LEU A 267 17.69 13.38 12.85
N ASP A 268 18.13 12.13 12.63
CA ASP A 268 19.56 11.79 12.52
C ASP A 268 20.28 12.66 11.47
N SER A 269 21.35 13.33 11.90
CA SER A 269 22.14 14.24 11.05
C SER A 269 23.04 13.55 10.04
N SER A 270 23.16 12.21 10.06
CA SER A 270 23.92 11.46 9.05
C SER A 270 23.53 11.80 7.60
N ASN A 271 22.32 12.30 7.38
CA ASN A 271 21.78 12.73 6.09
C ASN A 271 21.70 14.26 5.88
N PHE A 272 22.10 15.08 6.87
CA PHE A 272 21.98 16.54 6.83
C PHE A 272 23.33 17.26 6.85
N TRP A 273 23.29 18.52 6.42
CA TRP A 273 24.49 19.25 5.99
C TRP A 273 24.83 20.47 6.82
N TYR A 274 23.90 20.87 7.69
CA TYR A 274 24.02 22.12 8.45
C TYR A 274 24.72 21.94 9.80
N SER A 275 25.06 20.71 10.22
CA SER A 275 25.77 20.43 11.46
C SER A 275 26.28 18.98 11.53
N ASP A 276 27.38 18.75 12.25
CA ASP A 276 27.75 17.44 12.84
C ASP A 276 26.82 17.06 14.03
N GLU A 277 25.63 17.65 14.11
CA GLU A 277 24.66 17.59 15.22
C GLU A 277 23.27 17.32 14.65
N ASP A 278 22.46 16.50 15.35
CA ASP A 278 21.15 16.02 14.91
C ASP A 278 20.19 17.19 14.57
N VAL A 279 19.35 17.06 13.53
CA VAL A 279 18.40 18.11 13.14
C VAL A 279 17.27 18.17 14.17
N TYR A 280 17.25 19.24 14.97
CA TYR A 280 16.17 19.50 15.92
C TYR A 280 14.83 19.67 15.21
N VAL A 281 13.86 18.83 15.56
CA VAL A 281 12.49 18.86 15.02
C VAL A 281 11.59 19.65 15.94
N LYS A 282 11.46 19.23 17.21
CA LYS A 282 10.55 19.83 18.19
C LYS A 282 10.89 19.46 19.64
N THR A 283 10.35 20.23 20.58
CA THR A 283 10.30 19.90 22.01
C THR A 283 8.85 19.63 22.42
N ILE A 284 8.66 18.59 23.23
CA ILE A 284 7.38 18.26 23.88
C ILE A 284 7.59 18.32 25.40
N THR A 285 6.60 18.81 26.14
CA THR A 285 6.55 18.69 27.61
C THR A 285 5.50 17.66 27.99
N SER A 286 5.85 16.69 28.84
CA SER A 286 4.91 15.70 29.36
C SER A 286 4.97 15.63 30.89
N ASN A 287 3.81 15.39 31.51
CA ASN A 287 3.68 15.12 32.95
C ASN A 287 3.44 13.62 33.23
N THR A 288 3.54 12.77 32.19
CA THR A 288 3.47 11.31 32.27
C THR A 288 4.74 10.71 31.68
N ASN A 289 4.98 9.43 31.97
CA ASN A 289 6.11 8.69 31.39
C ASN A 289 5.84 8.21 29.94
N SER A 290 5.16 9.07 29.17
CA SER A 290 4.73 8.82 27.79
C SER A 290 4.53 10.13 27.04
N PHE A 291 4.52 10.06 25.70
CA PHE A 291 4.25 11.19 24.81
C PHE A 291 3.77 10.74 23.43
N SER A 292 3.18 11.67 22.69
CA SER A 292 2.75 11.49 21.30
C SER A 292 3.59 12.39 20.38
N PHE A 293 4.18 11.81 19.34
CA PHE A 293 4.93 12.50 18.30
C PHE A 293 4.16 12.42 16.98
N GLU A 294 3.41 13.48 16.65
CA GLU A 294 2.72 13.67 15.35
C GLU A 294 3.71 14.00 14.21
N ASN A 295 3.28 13.77 12.96
CA ASN A 295 4.00 14.09 11.71
C ASN A 295 5.34 13.35 11.53
N VAL A 296 5.39 12.09 11.98
CA VAL A 296 6.51 11.19 11.74
C VAL A 296 6.71 10.97 10.25
N ARG A 297 7.96 11.05 9.78
CA ARG A 297 8.34 10.75 8.40
C ARG A 297 8.68 9.28 8.27
N ILE A 298 8.07 8.63 7.28
CA ILE A 298 8.36 7.25 6.95
C ILE A 298 9.75 7.16 6.29
N GLY A 299 10.51 6.13 6.62
CA GLY A 299 11.85 5.87 6.08
C GLY A 299 13.01 6.55 6.79
N LYS A 300 12.77 7.33 7.85
CA LYS A 300 13.81 8.11 8.52
C LYS A 300 13.88 7.79 10.03
N GLU A 301 15.09 7.88 10.60
CA GLU A 301 15.38 7.54 12.00
C GLU A 301 15.43 8.79 12.89
N TYR A 302 14.75 8.69 14.03
CA TYR A 302 14.65 9.74 15.04
C TYR A 302 15.37 9.34 16.31
N LYS A 303 16.16 10.28 16.83
CA LYS A 303 16.78 10.21 18.15
C LYS A 303 16.03 11.15 19.08
N ILE A 304 15.57 10.63 20.20
CA ILE A 304 14.69 11.34 21.13
C ILE A 304 15.34 11.35 22.51
N LEU A 305 15.61 12.55 23.02
CA LEU A 305 16.22 12.79 24.31
C LEU A 305 15.14 13.19 25.32
N VAL A 306 14.91 12.33 26.33
CA VAL A 306 13.96 12.60 27.40
C VAL A 306 14.72 13.10 28.63
N THR A 307 14.49 14.35 29.01
CA THR A 307 15.13 15.03 30.15
C THR A 307 14.10 15.23 31.26
N PRO A 308 14.14 14.46 32.35
CA PRO A 308 13.26 14.67 33.50
C PRO A 308 13.68 15.91 34.31
N ASP A 309 12.73 16.49 35.05
CA ASP A 309 13.00 17.49 36.10
C ASP A 309 13.79 16.92 37.30
N SER A 310 13.78 15.60 37.49
CA SER A 310 14.61 14.88 38.46
C SER A 310 15.06 13.50 37.95
N GLY A 311 16.34 13.17 38.10
CA GLY A 311 16.92 11.89 37.69
C GLY A 311 17.86 12.00 36.49
N ALA A 312 18.14 10.86 35.84
CA ALA A 312 18.99 10.79 34.66
C ALA A 312 18.18 10.98 33.37
N PRO A 313 18.75 11.61 32.33
CA PRO A 313 18.14 11.65 31.00
C PRO A 313 18.15 10.27 30.35
N MET A 314 17.21 10.05 29.42
CA MET A 314 17.01 8.80 28.68
C MET A 314 17.11 9.05 27.18
N THR A 315 17.56 8.05 26.41
CA THR A 315 17.68 8.13 24.95
C THR A 315 16.84 7.04 24.30
N ILE A 316 15.96 7.46 23.39
CA ILE A 316 15.06 6.60 22.65
C ILE A 316 15.38 6.76 21.16
N PHE A 317 15.37 5.67 20.41
CA PHE A 317 15.43 5.71 18.94
C PHE A 317 14.09 5.24 18.38
N ALA A 318 13.60 5.91 17.34
CA ALA A 318 12.35 5.57 16.69
C ALA A 318 12.50 5.60 15.17
N TYR A 319 11.97 4.58 14.49
CA TYR A 319 12.01 4.44 13.03
C TYR A 319 10.69 3.87 12.53
N VAL A 320 10.14 4.43 11.45
CA VAL A 320 8.97 3.87 10.76
C VAL A 320 9.41 3.41 9.38
N LYS A 321 9.35 2.09 9.14
CA LYS A 321 9.80 1.46 7.90
C LYS A 321 8.92 1.89 6.70
N PRO A 322 9.50 2.14 5.51
CA PRO A 322 8.75 2.28 4.28
C PRO A 322 7.86 1.06 4.01
N VAL A 323 6.60 1.32 3.66
CA VAL A 323 5.60 0.29 3.32
C VAL A 323 5.98 -0.46 2.05
N TYR A 324 6.67 0.20 1.12
CA TYR A 324 7.03 -0.32 -0.21
C TYR A 324 8.54 -0.25 -0.43
N THR A 325 9.11 -1.33 -0.95
CA THR A 325 10.46 -1.37 -1.53
C THR A 325 10.52 -0.62 -2.87
N LEU A 326 11.72 -0.27 -3.34
CA LEU A 326 11.89 0.39 -4.63
C LEU A 326 11.37 -0.48 -5.78
N GLU A 327 11.61 -1.80 -5.74
CA GLU A 327 11.15 -2.75 -6.76
C GLU A 327 9.61 -2.77 -6.86
N GLU A 328 8.89 -2.71 -5.73
CA GLU A 328 7.42 -2.63 -5.73
C GLU A 328 6.91 -1.30 -6.29
N LYS A 329 7.60 -0.19 -6.00
CA LYS A 329 7.28 1.13 -6.57
C LYS A 329 7.55 1.18 -8.08
N GLU A 330 8.68 0.65 -8.53
CA GLU A 330 9.03 0.51 -9.96
C GLU A 330 8.02 -0.40 -10.68
N LEU A 331 7.64 -1.53 -10.09
CA LEU A 331 6.67 -2.46 -10.69
C LEU A 331 5.27 -1.83 -10.77
N ARG A 332 4.85 -1.02 -9.78
CA ARG A 332 3.61 -0.22 -9.84
C ARG A 332 3.64 0.84 -10.94
N VAL A 333 4.77 1.50 -11.17
CA VAL A 333 4.89 2.53 -12.22
C VAL A 333 4.99 1.86 -13.60
N PHE A 334 5.91 0.93 -13.79
CA PHE A 334 6.28 0.43 -15.12
C PHE A 334 5.67 -0.92 -15.50
N GLY A 335 5.02 -1.64 -14.58
CA GLY A 335 4.39 -2.93 -14.86
C GLY A 335 5.36 -4.04 -15.30
N GLY A 336 6.64 -3.91 -14.94
CA GLY A 336 7.73 -4.79 -15.40
C GLY A 336 8.31 -4.43 -16.78
N THR A 337 7.99 -3.23 -17.30
CA THR A 337 8.55 -2.66 -18.55
C THR A 337 9.40 -1.41 -18.25
N SER A 338 9.70 -0.57 -19.24
CA SER A 338 10.47 0.68 -19.10
C SER A 338 9.91 1.79 -19.98
N LEU A 339 9.95 3.04 -19.52
CA LEU A 339 9.47 4.22 -20.26
C LEU A 339 10.63 4.92 -21.00
N ASP A 340 11.19 4.24 -21.99
CA ASP A 340 12.46 4.65 -22.62
C ASP A 340 12.34 5.73 -23.71
N SER A 341 11.12 6.12 -24.09
CA SER A 341 10.83 7.17 -25.07
C SER A 341 9.73 8.14 -24.60
N LYS A 342 9.71 9.34 -25.20
CA LYS A 342 8.71 10.36 -24.89
C LYS A 342 7.29 9.87 -25.18
N GLU A 343 7.10 9.15 -26.28
CA GLU A 343 5.80 8.64 -26.73
C GLU A 343 5.25 7.59 -25.75
N ALA A 344 6.13 6.74 -25.20
CA ALA A 344 5.77 5.79 -24.15
C ALA A 344 5.35 6.53 -22.87
N ALA A 345 6.14 7.53 -22.44
CA ALA A 345 5.85 8.32 -21.26
C ALA A 345 4.55 9.14 -21.41
N ASP A 346 4.36 9.89 -22.51
CA ASP A 346 3.13 10.64 -22.83
C ASP A 346 1.90 9.73 -22.74
N SER A 347 1.99 8.51 -23.26
CA SER A 347 0.90 7.52 -23.25
C SER A 347 0.57 7.01 -21.84
N ALA A 348 1.50 7.13 -20.89
CA ALA A 348 1.36 6.70 -19.50
C ALA A 348 0.96 7.84 -18.54
N MET A 349 0.87 9.09 -19.01
CA MET A 349 0.49 10.24 -18.21
C MET A 349 -1.02 10.43 -18.04
N GLN A 350 -1.41 11.04 -16.93
CA GLN A 350 -2.74 11.55 -16.63
C GLN A 350 -2.64 12.97 -16.08
N GLU A 351 -3.54 13.83 -16.53
CA GLU A 351 -3.73 15.16 -15.95
C GLU A 351 -4.66 15.07 -14.74
N ILE A 352 -4.29 15.71 -13.62
CA ILE A 352 -5.08 15.79 -12.40
C ILE A 352 -5.21 17.24 -11.95
N GLU A 353 -6.42 17.59 -11.48
CA GLU A 353 -6.66 18.82 -10.71
C GLU A 353 -6.51 18.52 -9.22
N VAL A 354 -5.77 19.38 -8.53
CA VAL A 354 -5.51 19.29 -7.08
C VAL A 354 -5.87 20.60 -6.38
N ASN A 355 -6.44 20.48 -5.17
CA ASN A 355 -6.74 21.63 -4.32
C ASN A 355 -5.45 22.19 -3.70
N VAL A 356 -5.32 23.51 -3.65
CA VAL A 356 -4.14 24.20 -3.12
C VAL A 356 -4.49 25.49 -2.39
N TRP A 357 -3.69 25.87 -1.40
CA TRP A 357 -3.75 27.20 -0.81
C TRP A 357 -2.89 28.17 -1.60
N ARG A 358 -3.47 29.32 -1.95
CA ARG A 358 -2.78 30.47 -2.55
C ARG A 358 -2.77 31.62 -1.56
N VAL A 359 -1.90 32.60 -1.75
CA VAL A 359 -1.86 33.82 -0.92
C VAL A 359 -2.11 35.04 -1.78
N ASN A 360 -2.97 35.94 -1.32
CA ASN A 360 -3.32 37.17 -2.04
C ASN A 360 -2.31 38.31 -1.75
N GLN A 361 -2.52 39.49 -2.36
CA GLN A 361 -1.62 40.64 -2.19
C GLN A 361 -1.57 41.20 -0.75
N ASN A 362 -2.52 40.86 0.11
CA ASN A 362 -2.58 41.26 1.52
C ASN A 362 -1.92 40.24 2.46
N GLY A 363 -1.44 39.10 1.94
CA GLY A 363 -0.93 37.98 2.76
C GLY A 363 -2.01 37.00 3.24
N GLU A 364 -3.25 37.13 2.78
CA GLU A 364 -4.36 36.25 3.20
C GLU A 364 -4.39 34.97 2.34
N LYS A 365 -4.54 33.81 2.99
CA LYS A 365 -4.69 32.51 2.32
C LYS A 365 -6.09 32.37 1.70
N TYR A 366 -6.17 31.80 0.50
CA TYR A 366 -7.42 31.44 -0.16
C TYR A 366 -7.31 30.12 -0.92
N ALA A 367 -8.40 29.38 -0.99
CA ALA A 367 -8.48 28.12 -1.72
C ALA A 367 -8.47 28.35 -3.24
N SER A 368 -7.78 27.49 -3.97
CA SER A 368 -7.71 27.47 -5.44
C SER A 368 -7.35 26.05 -5.90
N THR A 369 -7.15 25.87 -7.20
CA THR A 369 -6.63 24.62 -7.76
C THR A 369 -5.29 24.81 -8.48
N ALA A 370 -4.63 23.69 -8.74
CA ALA A 370 -3.50 23.57 -9.64
C ALA A 370 -3.66 22.31 -10.49
N TRP A 371 -3.00 22.28 -11.64
CA TRP A 371 -3.04 21.16 -12.58
C TRP A 371 -1.67 20.51 -12.66
N LEU A 372 -1.65 19.18 -12.63
CA LEU A 372 -0.44 18.36 -12.70
C LEU A 372 -0.61 17.26 -13.73
N THR A 373 0.45 16.99 -14.48
CA THR A 373 0.56 15.80 -15.32
C THR A 373 1.46 14.81 -14.59
N VAL A 374 0.94 13.62 -14.26
CA VAL A 374 1.62 12.58 -13.46
C VAL A 374 1.41 11.21 -14.07
N HIS A 375 2.18 10.21 -13.63
CA HIS A 375 1.96 8.83 -14.07
C HIS A 375 0.57 8.32 -13.64
N LYS A 376 -0.16 7.67 -14.55
CA LYS A 376 -1.51 7.11 -14.28
C LYS A 376 -1.57 6.30 -12.98
N SER A 377 -0.62 5.40 -12.76
CA SER A 377 -0.62 4.53 -11.58
C SER A 377 -0.29 5.22 -10.24
N ILE A 378 0.08 6.50 -10.23
CA ILE A 378 0.21 7.32 -9.01
C ILE A 378 -0.77 8.49 -8.95
N ALA A 379 -1.59 8.73 -9.99
CA ALA A 379 -2.49 9.87 -10.08
C ALA A 379 -3.41 10.01 -8.85
N ALA A 380 -3.99 8.89 -8.40
CA ALA A 380 -4.84 8.84 -7.20
C ALA A 380 -4.09 9.21 -5.90
N ILE A 381 -2.89 8.64 -5.66
CA ILE A 381 -2.12 8.95 -4.44
C ILE A 381 -1.56 10.37 -4.44
N THR A 382 -1.17 10.90 -5.61
CA THR A 382 -0.77 12.30 -5.72
C THR A 382 -1.94 13.20 -5.35
N LYS A 383 -3.13 12.95 -5.91
CA LYS A 383 -4.32 13.75 -5.61
C LYS A 383 -4.69 13.68 -4.12
N ALA A 384 -4.63 12.49 -3.51
CA ALA A 384 -4.88 12.31 -2.08
C ALA A 384 -3.85 13.04 -1.19
N ALA A 385 -2.57 13.02 -1.57
CA ALA A 385 -1.53 13.78 -0.87
C ALA A 385 -1.81 15.29 -0.90
N PHE A 386 -2.18 15.85 -2.05
CA PHE A 386 -2.55 17.27 -2.14
C PHE A 386 -3.84 17.60 -1.40
N GLU A 387 -4.85 16.71 -1.40
CA GLU A 387 -6.08 16.91 -0.64
C GLU A 387 -5.81 16.91 0.88
N GLU A 388 -4.91 16.04 1.36
CA GLU A 388 -4.51 16.02 2.77
C GLU A 388 -3.65 17.25 3.14
N ILE A 389 -2.78 17.74 2.25
CA ILE A 389 -2.06 19.03 2.42
C ILE A 389 -3.03 20.22 2.46
N PHE A 390 -4.08 20.19 1.62
CA PHE A 390 -5.08 21.24 1.57
C PHE A 390 -5.93 21.29 2.85
N ASN A 391 -6.31 20.15 3.40
CA ASN A 391 -7.09 20.05 4.64
C ASN A 391 -6.22 20.06 5.92
N GLY A 392 -4.89 20.07 5.78
CA GLY A 392 -3.91 20.04 6.87
C GLY A 392 -3.86 21.32 7.71
N LYS A 393 -3.14 21.25 8.85
CA LYS A 393 -3.04 22.34 9.85
C LYS A 393 -2.20 23.51 9.33
N GLU A 394 -1.20 23.23 8.49
CA GLU A 394 -0.27 24.20 7.91
C GLU A 394 -0.96 25.02 6.81
N GLN A 395 -1.95 24.45 6.11
CA GLN A 395 -2.60 25.05 4.93
C GLN A 395 -1.54 25.60 3.95
N PHE A 396 -0.60 24.75 3.57
CA PHE A 396 0.67 25.20 2.98
C PHE A 396 0.47 25.98 1.66
N PRO A 397 0.98 27.22 1.56
CA PRO A 397 0.90 28.00 0.33
C PRO A 397 1.67 27.37 -0.84
N ILE A 398 0.98 27.10 -1.94
CA ILE A 398 1.57 26.60 -3.18
C ILE A 398 1.44 27.70 -4.25
N LYS A 399 2.56 28.29 -4.65
CA LYS A 399 2.69 29.30 -5.71
C LYS A 399 2.85 28.68 -7.09
N ASP A 400 3.66 27.63 -7.19
CA ASP A 400 3.78 26.81 -8.39
C ASP A 400 3.95 25.34 -8.01
N VAL A 401 3.61 24.46 -8.95
CA VAL A 401 3.82 23.03 -8.81
C VAL A 401 4.09 22.44 -10.19
N GLY A 402 5.06 21.55 -10.28
CA GLY A 402 5.45 20.86 -11.51
C GLY A 402 5.54 19.35 -11.29
N ALA A 403 5.36 18.56 -12.35
CA ALA A 403 5.53 17.11 -12.31
C ALA A 403 6.14 16.57 -13.60
N TYR A 404 5.35 15.97 -14.50
CA TYR A 404 5.84 15.43 -15.77
C TYR A 404 6.49 16.50 -16.64
N ALA A 405 7.76 16.28 -17.00
CA ALA A 405 8.54 17.17 -17.84
C ALA A 405 9.65 16.40 -18.56
N TRP A 406 9.31 15.81 -19.71
CA TRP A 406 10.26 15.06 -20.54
C TRP A 406 11.46 15.92 -20.97
N ARG A 407 12.65 15.34 -20.83
CA ARG A 407 13.95 15.94 -21.13
C ARG A 407 14.96 14.85 -21.49
N ASP A 408 16.09 15.24 -22.09
CA ASP A 408 17.18 14.31 -22.37
C ASP A 408 17.74 13.69 -21.07
N THR A 409 18.43 12.55 -21.20
CA THR A 409 19.06 11.87 -20.06
C THR A 409 20.03 12.79 -19.32
N MET A 410 20.09 12.65 -18.00
CA MET A 410 21.09 13.31 -17.16
C MET A 410 22.50 12.84 -17.52
N SER A 411 23.54 13.51 -17.00
CA SER A 411 24.95 13.13 -17.21
C SER A 411 25.30 11.70 -16.76
N SER A 412 24.46 11.10 -15.91
CA SER A 412 24.53 9.69 -15.49
C SER A 412 24.00 8.69 -16.53
N GLY A 413 23.43 9.15 -17.65
CA GLY A 413 22.76 8.33 -18.66
C GLY A 413 21.36 7.85 -18.26
N ARG A 414 20.86 8.23 -17.07
CA ARG A 414 19.49 7.95 -16.62
C ARG A 414 18.56 9.10 -16.96
N TYR A 415 17.29 8.81 -17.23
CA TYR A 415 16.23 9.82 -17.23
C TYR A 415 15.94 10.28 -15.79
N SER A 416 15.34 11.47 -15.66
CA SER A 416 14.88 12.00 -14.37
C SER A 416 13.51 11.42 -14.02
N HIS A 417 13.15 11.34 -12.73
CA HIS A 417 11.82 10.87 -12.31
C HIS A 417 10.65 11.74 -12.84
N HIS A 418 10.94 12.99 -13.26
CA HIS A 418 10.02 13.83 -14.03
C HIS A 418 9.73 13.31 -15.45
N ASN A 419 10.64 12.58 -16.10
CA ASN A 419 10.37 11.91 -17.37
C ASN A 419 9.30 10.82 -17.22
N TYR A 420 9.13 10.29 -16.01
CA TYR A 420 8.16 9.25 -15.70
C TYR A 420 6.89 9.80 -15.06
N GLY A 421 6.79 11.13 -14.82
CA GLY A 421 5.67 11.72 -14.08
C GLY A 421 5.56 11.23 -12.64
N THR A 422 6.70 10.80 -12.05
CA THR A 422 6.81 10.24 -10.69
C THR A 422 7.47 11.19 -9.68
N ALA A 423 7.84 12.38 -10.15
CA ALA A 423 8.36 13.46 -9.34
C ALA A 423 7.39 14.64 -9.31
N ILE A 424 7.44 15.41 -8.22
CA ILE A 424 6.64 16.61 -7.98
C ILE A 424 7.58 17.67 -7.41
N ASP A 425 7.69 18.83 -8.06
CA ASP A 425 8.34 20.01 -7.50
C ASP A 425 7.27 20.97 -6.99
N ILE A 426 7.42 21.48 -5.76
CA ILE A 426 6.54 22.50 -5.17
C ILE A 426 7.32 23.80 -4.98
N ASN A 427 6.74 24.93 -5.40
CA ASN A 427 7.29 26.28 -5.26
C ASN A 427 8.74 26.37 -5.72
N SER A 428 9.02 25.90 -6.93
CA SER A 428 10.38 25.67 -7.47
C SER A 428 11.30 26.90 -7.48
N ASN A 429 10.75 28.11 -7.32
CA ASN A 429 11.52 29.35 -7.24
C ASN A 429 11.76 29.87 -5.81
N GLU A 430 11.00 29.37 -4.83
CA GLU A 430 10.97 29.77 -3.42
C GLU A 430 11.47 28.67 -2.47
N ASN A 431 11.35 27.41 -2.89
CA ASN A 431 12.09 26.28 -2.36
C ASN A 431 13.43 26.18 -3.07
N TYR A 432 14.46 25.77 -2.34
CA TYR A 432 15.83 25.85 -2.80
C TYR A 432 16.41 24.47 -3.08
N CYS A 433 17.34 24.40 -4.04
CA CYS A 433 18.19 23.24 -4.25
C CYS A 433 19.64 23.65 -3.90
N LEU A 434 20.21 23.06 -2.84
CA LEU A 434 21.48 23.46 -2.20
C LEU A 434 22.60 22.44 -2.50
N TYR A 435 23.78 22.94 -2.91
CA TYR A 435 24.95 22.13 -3.23
C TYR A 435 26.01 22.12 -2.11
N LYS A 436 26.98 21.19 -2.16
CA LYS A 436 28.08 21.04 -1.17
C LYS A 436 28.81 22.35 -0.88
N ASP A 437 28.93 23.21 -1.89
CA ASP A 437 29.72 24.44 -1.87
C ASP A 437 28.93 25.67 -1.40
N GLY A 438 27.67 25.49 -0.98
CA GLY A 438 26.78 26.57 -0.58
C GLY A 438 26.14 27.33 -1.75
N SER A 439 26.39 26.93 -3.00
CA SER A 439 25.62 27.43 -4.15
C SER A 439 24.20 26.86 -4.14
N TYR A 440 23.25 27.59 -4.73
CA TYR A 440 21.85 27.18 -4.75
C TYR A 440 21.13 27.59 -6.04
N ILE A 441 20.01 26.91 -6.31
CA ILE A 441 19.02 27.27 -7.34
C ILE A 441 17.75 27.76 -6.61
N GLY A 442 17.17 28.86 -7.10
CA GLY A 442 16.04 29.58 -6.49
C GLY A 442 16.22 31.09 -6.64
N SER A 443 15.15 31.89 -6.44
CA SER A 443 15.20 33.36 -6.66
C SER A 443 14.72 34.22 -5.49
N PHE A 444 14.01 33.66 -4.51
CA PHE A 444 13.59 34.36 -3.29
C PHE A 444 14.01 33.58 -2.03
N TRP A 445 14.99 34.10 -1.28
CA TRP A 445 15.62 33.43 -0.14
C TRP A 445 15.43 34.19 1.17
N LEU A 446 14.55 33.68 2.03
CA LEU A 446 14.46 34.00 3.47
C LEU A 446 13.96 32.75 4.23
N PRO A 447 14.83 31.81 4.62
CA PRO A 447 14.42 30.60 5.32
C PRO A 447 13.74 30.92 6.66
N GLN A 448 12.68 30.20 7.00
CA GLN A 448 11.77 30.45 8.15
C GLN A 448 10.91 31.72 8.08
N GLU A 449 11.15 32.64 7.12
CA GLU A 449 10.32 33.84 6.92
C GLU A 449 9.46 33.76 5.65
N ASN A 450 9.91 33.03 4.62
CA ASN A 450 9.16 32.83 3.39
C ASN A 450 8.09 31.74 3.55
N ILE A 451 6.82 32.15 3.50
CA ILE A 451 5.63 31.30 3.63
C ILE A 451 5.47 30.23 2.52
N TYR A 452 6.30 30.28 1.47
CA TYR A 452 6.33 29.31 0.38
C TYR A 452 7.46 28.27 0.51
N SER A 453 8.32 28.38 1.52
CA SER A 453 9.43 27.44 1.71
C SER A 453 9.00 26.28 2.62
N ILE A 454 9.21 25.04 2.16
CA ILE A 454 8.96 23.81 2.93
C ILE A 454 10.06 23.66 3.98
N ALA A 455 9.68 23.82 5.24
CA ALA A 455 10.58 23.66 6.37
C ALA A 455 10.78 22.18 6.75
N PRO A 456 11.84 21.85 7.53
CA PRO A 456 11.76 20.77 8.52
C PRO A 456 10.52 20.91 9.43
N ASP A 457 10.05 19.81 10.02
CA ASP A 457 8.74 19.70 10.75
C ASP A 457 7.46 19.96 9.89
N SER A 458 7.55 20.57 8.69
CA SER A 458 6.40 20.79 7.78
C SER A 458 5.59 19.50 7.53
N GLU A 459 4.27 19.62 7.62
CA GLU A 459 3.38 18.47 7.49
C GLU A 459 3.37 17.91 6.05
N VAL A 460 3.65 18.78 5.05
CA VAL A 460 3.77 18.43 3.62
C VAL A 460 4.70 17.24 3.42
N ILE A 461 5.86 17.23 4.09
CA ILE A 461 6.85 16.16 3.97
C ILE A 461 6.29 14.85 4.54
N SER A 462 5.68 14.93 5.73
CA SER A 462 5.11 13.76 6.40
C SER A 462 3.94 13.16 5.61
N ILE A 463 3.09 14.00 5.00
CA ILE A 463 1.98 13.60 4.14
C ILE A 463 2.50 12.91 2.87
N PHE A 464 3.45 13.52 2.15
CA PHE A 464 4.04 12.87 0.98
C PHE A 464 4.70 11.52 1.33
N SER A 465 5.36 11.40 2.49
CA SER A 465 5.93 10.13 2.96
C SER A 465 4.87 9.04 3.23
N LYS A 466 3.70 9.41 3.76
CA LYS A 466 2.54 8.49 3.92
C LYS A 466 2.09 7.91 2.58
N TYR A 467 2.13 8.70 1.50
CA TYR A 467 1.80 8.24 0.14
C TYR A 467 2.99 7.65 -0.62
N GLY A 468 4.12 7.39 0.06
CA GLY A 468 5.28 6.69 -0.51
C GLY A 468 6.25 7.58 -1.30
N PHE A 469 6.09 8.90 -1.28
CA PHE A 469 7.06 9.84 -1.85
C PHE A 469 8.17 10.16 -0.85
N VAL A 470 9.38 10.31 -1.35
CA VAL A 470 10.54 10.74 -0.58
C VAL A 470 10.89 12.18 -0.96
N TRP A 471 11.26 12.98 0.03
CA TRP A 471 11.64 14.38 -0.15
C TRP A 471 13.14 14.50 -0.47
N GLY A 472 13.51 15.31 -1.46
CA GLY A 472 14.90 15.51 -1.87
C GLY A 472 15.77 16.17 -0.78
N GLY A 473 15.15 16.85 0.19
CA GLY A 473 15.78 17.33 1.41
C GLY A 473 16.22 16.22 2.37
N ASP A 474 15.62 15.03 2.31
CA ASP A 474 16.01 13.89 3.16
C ASP A 474 17.00 12.97 2.44
N GLU A 475 16.78 12.64 1.16
CA GLU A 475 17.51 11.54 0.51
C GLU A 475 18.79 11.95 -0.22
N TRP A 476 18.81 13.12 -0.87
CA TRP A 476 19.90 13.40 -1.81
C TRP A 476 21.15 13.97 -1.12
N SER A 477 22.27 13.25 -1.27
CA SER A 477 23.54 13.59 -0.61
C SER A 477 24.36 14.68 -1.32
N ASN A 478 23.93 15.13 -2.51
CA ASN A 478 24.26 16.40 -3.20
C ASN A 478 23.63 16.48 -4.60
N PRO A 479 22.89 17.54 -4.95
CA PRO A 479 22.39 18.61 -4.07
C PRO A 479 21.32 18.08 -3.11
N LYS A 480 20.97 18.88 -2.11
CA LYS A 480 19.74 18.72 -1.32
C LYS A 480 18.64 19.54 -1.95
N ASP A 481 17.58 18.88 -2.38
CA ASP A 481 16.54 19.51 -3.19
C ASP A 481 15.22 19.62 -2.41
N TYR A 482 14.95 20.80 -1.88
CA TYR A 482 13.85 21.04 -0.94
C TYR A 482 12.51 21.31 -1.66
N MET A 483 12.53 21.60 -2.98
CA MET A 483 11.31 21.64 -3.80
C MET A 483 10.81 20.24 -4.19
N HIS A 484 11.71 19.26 -4.23
CA HIS A 484 11.49 17.99 -4.91
C HIS A 484 10.90 16.87 -4.02
N PHE A 485 9.91 16.17 -4.55
CA PHE A 485 9.38 14.91 -4.04
C PHE A 485 9.43 13.85 -5.14
N SER A 486 9.89 12.63 -4.82
CA SER A 486 10.01 11.52 -5.77
C SER A 486 9.36 10.25 -5.24
N TYR A 487 8.52 9.60 -6.06
CA TYR A 487 7.95 8.30 -5.72
C TYR A 487 8.99 7.17 -5.85
N LEU A 488 9.89 7.24 -6.84
CA LEU A 488 10.88 6.19 -7.15
C LEU A 488 12.20 6.33 -6.36
N GLU A 489 12.11 6.60 -5.06
CA GLU A 489 13.21 6.69 -4.09
C GLU A 489 12.79 5.96 -2.79
N LEU A 490 13.68 5.82 -1.79
CA LEU A 490 13.40 5.13 -0.50
C LEU A 490 13.58 5.98 0.78
#